data_AF-A0A0G1V2F9-F1
#
_entry.id   AF-A0A0G1V2F9-F1
#
_cell.length_a   1.000
_cell.length_b   1.000
_cell.length_c   1.000
_cell.angle_alpha   90.00
_cell.angle_beta   90.00
_cell.angle_gamma   90.00
#
_symmetry.space_group_name_H-M   'P 1'
#
loop_
_entity.id
_entity.type
_entity.pdbx_description
1 polymer ?
#
loop_
_entity_poly.entity_id
_entity_poly.type
_entity_poly.pdbx_seq_one_letter_code
_entity_poly.pdbx_strand_id
1 'polypeptide(L)'
;ENKKLIAVFGATGERDKTKRPMMGEAASRLADVVIITSDDTRMESQDEIAEQIMSGINKRYSDKVIKINDRREAIRRAFKMAKAGDIVLIAGKGHEKTILIGKQDRPWSDAGVAREEIDKLRPIM
;
A
#
# COMPACT_ATOMS: atom_id res chain seq x y z
N GLU A 1 19.95 -15.01 6.23
CA GLU A 1 19.23 -14.38 5.09
C GLU A 1 18.86 -12.96 5.46
N ASN A 2 18.84 -12.04 4.49
CA ASN A 2 18.47 -10.65 4.75
C ASN A 2 16.93 -10.55 4.75
N LYS A 3 16.36 -10.15 5.89
CA LYS A 3 14.92 -9.97 6.08
C LYS A 3 14.45 -8.81 5.20
N LYS A 4 13.35 -8.98 4.46
CA LYS A 4 12.81 -7.94 3.59
C LYS A 4 11.77 -7.08 4.29
N LEU A 5 11.74 -5.80 3.94
CA LEU A 5 10.63 -4.89 4.22
C LEU A 5 9.76 -4.72 2.97
N ILE A 6 8.49 -5.11 3.07
CA ILE A 6 7.45 -4.91 2.05
C ILE A 6 6.51 -3.80 2.55
N ALA A 7 6.52 -2.64 1.90
CA ALA A 7 5.68 -1.50 2.25
C ALA A 7 4.44 -1.43 1.35
N VAL A 8 3.25 -1.37 1.95
CA VAL A 8 1.96 -1.21 1.27
C VAL A 8 1.35 0.12 1.70
N PHE A 9 1.17 1.06 0.78
CA PHE A 9 0.60 2.37 1.11
C PHE A 9 -0.04 3.06 -0.10
N GLY A 10 -0.85 4.07 0.19
CA GLY A 10 -1.44 4.99 -0.79
C GLY A 10 -1.32 6.43 -0.32
N ALA A 11 -2.01 7.34 -1.00
CA ALA A 11 -2.16 8.71 -0.54
C ALA A 11 -3.60 9.18 -0.73
N THR A 12 -4.06 10.03 0.18
CA THR A 12 -5.40 10.61 0.12
C THR A 12 -5.53 11.59 -1.05
N GLY A 13 -6.61 11.46 -1.82
CA GLY A 13 -7.08 12.44 -2.79
C GLY A 13 -7.54 13.73 -2.13
N GLU A 14 -7.62 14.81 -2.91
CA GLU A 14 -7.99 16.19 -2.52
C GLU A 14 -7.28 16.71 -1.26
N ARG A 15 -6.08 16.19 -1.00
CA ARG A 15 -5.19 16.61 0.07
C ARG A 15 -3.87 17.05 -0.51
N ASP A 16 -2.91 17.35 0.37
CA ASP A 16 -1.57 17.74 -0.03
C ASP A 16 -0.99 16.75 -1.05
N LYS A 17 -0.78 17.24 -2.27
CA LYS A 17 -0.18 16.48 -3.37
C LYS A 17 1.34 16.52 -3.33
N THR A 18 1.93 17.53 -2.66
CA THR A 18 3.38 17.73 -2.61
C THR A 18 4.09 16.60 -1.87
N LYS A 19 3.42 15.97 -0.90
CA LYS A 19 3.94 14.79 -0.19
C LYS A 19 3.99 13.51 -1.04
N ARG A 20 3.18 13.38 -2.09
CA ARG A 20 3.06 12.14 -2.88
C ARG A 20 4.41 11.69 -3.45
N PRO A 21 5.18 12.54 -4.17
CA PRO A 21 6.51 12.15 -4.64
C PRO A 21 7.48 11.86 -3.48
N MET A 22 7.45 12.64 -2.40
CA MET A 22 8.31 12.41 -1.22
C MET A 22 8.04 11.05 -0.57
N MET A 23 6.78 10.61 -0.53
CA MET A 23 6.39 9.28 -0.04
C MET A 23 6.95 8.18 -0.95
N GLY A 24 6.86 8.34 -2.27
CA GLY A 24 7.44 7.40 -3.23
C GLY A 24 8.96 7.30 -3.10
N GLU A 25 9.64 8.44 -2.99
CA GLU A 25 11.09 8.51 -2.79
C GLU A 25 11.50 7.76 -1.50
N ALA A 26 10.86 8.10 -0.37
CA ALA A 26 11.19 7.51 0.92
C ALA A 26 10.95 5.99 0.93
N ALA A 27 9.78 5.55 0.46
CA ALA A 27 9.43 4.13 0.44
C ALA A 27 10.36 3.35 -0.50
N SER A 28 10.60 3.85 -1.71
CA SER A 28 11.49 3.17 -2.68
C SER A 28 12.95 3.18 -2.23
N ARG A 29 13.39 4.11 -1.38
CA ARG A 29 14.75 4.08 -0.81
C ARG A 29 14.88 3.08 0.33
N LEU A 30 13.86 2.93 1.16
CA LEU A 30 13.94 2.23 2.45
C LEU A 30 13.38 0.80 2.44
N ALA A 31 12.39 0.51 1.59
CA ALA A 31 11.78 -0.82 1.50
C ALA A 31 12.42 -1.66 0.39
N ASP A 32 12.41 -2.98 0.56
CA ASP A 32 12.85 -3.94 -0.45
C ASP A 32 11.78 -4.16 -1.54
N VAL A 33 10.51 -3.98 -1.18
CA VAL A 33 9.36 -3.98 -2.10
C VAL A 33 8.40 -2.89 -1.68
N VAL A 34 7.86 -2.16 -2.66
CA VAL A 34 6.84 -1.14 -2.46
C VAL A 34 5.60 -1.52 -3.26
N ILE A 35 4.44 -1.54 -2.61
CA ILE A 35 3.14 -1.71 -3.25
C ILE A 35 2.35 -0.41 -3.05
N ILE A 36 2.15 0.31 -4.15
CA ILE A 36 1.33 1.53 -4.18
C ILE A 36 -0.12 1.09 -4.42
N THR A 37 -1.01 1.52 -3.55
CA THR A 37 -2.43 1.14 -3.55
C THR A 37 -3.35 2.30 -3.21
N SER A 38 -4.66 2.05 -3.17
CA SER A 38 -5.65 3.06 -2.78
C SER A 38 -5.63 3.37 -1.30
N ASP A 39 -5.98 4.60 -1.01
CA ASP A 39 -6.38 5.12 0.30
C ASP A 39 -7.74 5.81 0.08
N ASP A 40 -8.03 6.90 0.79
CA ASP A 40 -9.18 7.74 0.50
C ASP A 40 -8.99 8.50 -0.81
N THR A 41 -9.43 7.95 -1.94
CA THR A 41 -9.27 8.59 -3.26
C THR A 41 -10.11 9.85 -3.40
N ARG A 42 -11.22 9.95 -2.66
CA ARG A 42 -12.22 11.01 -2.85
C ARG A 42 -12.59 11.10 -4.33
N MET A 43 -12.63 12.30 -4.90
CA MET A 43 -12.95 12.51 -6.31
C MET A 43 -11.73 12.38 -7.25
N GLU A 44 -10.52 12.13 -6.74
CA GLU A 44 -9.34 11.92 -7.59
C GLU A 44 -9.26 10.48 -8.12
N SER A 45 -8.64 10.31 -9.28
CA SER A 45 -8.34 8.99 -9.83
C SER A 45 -7.24 8.31 -9.01
N GLN A 46 -7.43 7.03 -8.70
CA GLN A 46 -6.40 6.23 -8.05
C GLN A 46 -5.13 6.11 -8.90
N ASP A 47 -5.27 6.03 -10.23
CA ASP A 47 -4.12 5.94 -11.13
C ASP A 47 -3.32 7.24 -11.13
N GLU A 48 -3.99 8.40 -11.11
CA GLU A 48 -3.32 9.72 -11.03
C GLU A 48 -2.58 9.88 -9.70
N ILE A 49 -3.18 9.44 -8.58
CA ILE A 49 -2.52 9.45 -7.27
C ILE A 49 -1.28 8.56 -7.31
N ALA A 50 -1.40 7.35 -7.85
CA ALA A 50 -0.29 6.42 -7.94
C ALA A 50 0.85 6.98 -8.81
N GLU A 51 0.54 7.58 -9.96
CA GLU A 51 1.52 8.22 -10.83
C GLU A 51 2.28 9.36 -10.13
N GLN A 52 1.58 10.16 -9.32
CA GLN A 52 2.20 11.23 -8.53
C GLN A 52 3.08 10.69 -7.40
N ILE A 53 2.77 9.52 -6.83
CA ILE A 53 3.68 8.85 -5.90
C ILE A 53 4.90 8.33 -6.65
N MET A 54 4.69 7.70 -7.81
CA MET A 54 5.75 7.13 -8.64
C MET A 54 6.70 8.19 -9.21
N SER A 55 6.26 9.44 -9.39
CA SER A 55 7.13 10.51 -9.91
C SER A 55 8.31 10.86 -8.98
N GLY A 56 8.21 10.57 -7.68
CA GLY A 56 9.33 10.71 -6.74
C GLY A 56 10.27 9.51 -6.68
N ILE A 57 9.98 8.43 -7.42
CA ILE A 57 10.77 7.21 -7.38
C ILE A 57 11.92 7.32 -8.38
N ASN A 58 13.15 7.22 -7.87
CA ASN A 58 14.32 7.13 -8.73
C ASN A 58 14.26 5.85 -9.59
N LYS A 59 14.60 5.96 -10.88
CA LYS A 59 14.58 4.85 -11.85
C LYS A 59 15.35 3.62 -11.36
N ARG A 60 16.41 3.77 -10.55
CA ARG A 60 17.16 2.62 -10.00
C ARG A 60 16.34 1.75 -9.03
N TYR A 61 15.20 2.23 -8.56
CA TYR A 61 14.31 1.54 -7.63
C TYR A 61 12.99 1.12 -8.29
N SER A 62 12.78 1.34 -9.59
CA SER A 62 11.51 1.03 -10.25
C SER A 62 11.12 -0.45 -10.16
N ASP A 63 12.11 -1.34 -10.21
CA ASP A 63 11.90 -2.78 -10.36
C ASP A 63 11.32 -3.44 -9.10
N LYS A 64 11.36 -2.72 -7.97
CA LYS A 64 10.78 -3.17 -6.71
C LYS A 64 9.44 -2.49 -6.37
N VAL A 65 8.87 -1.72 -7.29
CA VAL A 65 7.61 -1.01 -7.09
C VAL A 65 6.50 -1.69 -7.89
N ILE A 66 5.37 -1.93 -7.24
CA ILE A 66 4.19 -2.58 -7.82
C ILE A 66 3.00 -1.66 -7.60
N LYS A 67 2.18 -1.43 -8.63
CA LYS A 67 0.90 -0.73 -8.51
C LYS A 67 -0.24 -1.74 -8.42
N ILE A 68 -1.04 -1.68 -7.36
CA ILE A 68 -2.26 -2.47 -7.19
C ILE A 68 -3.34 -1.56 -6.61
N ASN A 69 -4.32 -1.17 -7.43
CA ASN A 69 -5.31 -0.17 -7.02
C ASN A 69 -6.21 -0.67 -5.89
N ASP A 70 -6.61 -1.95 -5.88
CA ASP A 70 -7.41 -2.53 -4.79
C ASP A 70 -6.56 -2.76 -3.54
N ARG A 71 -6.95 -2.13 -2.42
CA ARG A 71 -6.18 -2.16 -1.17
C ARG A 71 -6.15 -3.55 -0.53
N ARG A 72 -7.22 -4.34 -0.66
CA ARG A 72 -7.25 -5.73 -0.13
C ARG A 72 -6.32 -6.61 -0.95
N GLU A 73 -6.34 -6.45 -2.27
CA GLU A 73 -5.44 -7.17 -3.18
C GLU A 73 -3.98 -6.81 -2.93
N ALA A 74 -3.67 -5.54 -2.67
CA ALA A 74 -2.33 -5.10 -2.35
C ALA A 74 -1.81 -5.77 -1.06
N ILE A 75 -2.63 -5.81 -0.01
CA ILE A 75 -2.32 -6.50 1.25
C ILE A 75 -2.13 -8.01 1.01
N ARG A 76 -3.06 -8.65 0.28
CA ARG A 76 -2.97 -10.07 -0.07
C ARG A 76 -1.70 -10.40 -0.85
N ARG A 77 -1.35 -9.56 -1.83
CA ARG A 77 -0.14 -9.70 -2.63
C ARG A 77 1.10 -9.60 -1.75
N ALA A 78 1.14 -8.64 -0.81
CA ALA A 78 2.25 -8.49 0.11
C ALA A 78 2.48 -9.76 0.95
N PHE A 79 1.41 -10.34 1.53
CA PHE A 79 1.55 -11.58 2.29
C PHE A 79 1.98 -12.78 1.45
N LYS A 80 1.48 -12.90 0.21
CA LYS A 80 1.93 -13.97 -0.71
C LYS A 80 3.41 -13.83 -1.13
N MET A 81 3.98 -12.62 -1.06
CA MET A 81 5.39 -12.37 -1.36
C MET A 81 6.30 -12.60 -0.17
N ALA A 82 5.78 -12.34 1.04
CA ALA A 82 6.54 -12.42 2.27
C ALA A 82 6.98 -13.85 2.56
N LYS A 83 8.23 -13.99 2.98
CA LYS A 83 8.79 -15.24 3.53
C LYS A 83 8.91 -15.14 5.04
N ALA A 84 9.22 -16.27 5.68
CA ALA A 84 9.50 -16.31 7.11
C ALA A 84 10.59 -15.30 7.47
N GLY A 85 10.30 -14.41 8.41
CA GLY A 85 11.22 -13.36 8.87
C GLY A 85 11.12 -12.02 8.14
N ASP A 86 10.38 -11.94 7.03
CA ASP A 86 10.07 -10.67 6.36
C ASP A 86 9.06 -9.83 7.17
N ILE A 87 9.03 -8.53 6.90
CA ILE A 87 8.12 -7.56 7.52
C ILE A 87 7.21 -6.98 6.43
N VAL A 88 5.90 -7.05 6.65
CA VAL A 88 4.91 -6.33 5.85
C VAL A 88 4.42 -5.12 6.64
N LEU A 89 4.71 -3.91 6.14
CA LEU A 89 4.23 -2.65 6.68
C LEU A 89 3.02 -2.17 5.87
N ILE A 90 1.85 -2.10 6.50
CA ILE A 90 0.65 -1.49 5.91
C ILE A 90 0.50 -0.10 6.53
N ALA A 91 0.69 0.95 5.73
CA ALA A 91 0.71 2.34 6.18
C ALA A 91 -0.41 3.18 5.53
N GLY A 92 -0.72 4.31 6.15
CA GLY A 92 -1.76 5.25 5.72
C GLY A 92 -2.91 5.31 6.73
N LYS A 93 -3.75 4.26 6.77
CA LYS A 93 -5.04 4.30 7.48
C LYS A 93 -4.99 3.97 8.98
N GLY A 94 -4.05 3.14 9.40
CA GLY A 94 -3.87 2.80 10.82
C GLY A 94 -5.14 2.27 11.50
N HIS A 95 -5.72 3.05 12.41
CA HIS A 95 -6.91 2.67 13.19
C HIS A 95 -8.25 3.01 12.52
N GLU A 96 -8.22 3.70 11.37
CA GLU A 96 -9.41 4.12 10.63
C GLU A 96 -10.32 2.92 10.27
N LYS A 97 -11.62 3.20 10.18
CA LYS A 97 -12.68 2.20 10.00
C LYS A 97 -13.48 2.36 8.70
N THR A 98 -13.06 3.28 7.84
CA THR A 98 -13.67 3.54 6.55
C THR A 98 -12.60 3.79 5.49
N ILE A 99 -12.98 3.70 4.22
CA ILE A 99 -12.20 4.17 3.08
C ILE A 99 -13.13 4.99 2.17
N LEU A 100 -12.75 6.22 1.86
CA LEU A 100 -13.57 7.17 1.12
C LEU A 100 -13.25 7.12 -0.38
N ILE A 101 -14.18 6.58 -1.17
CA ILE A 101 -14.07 6.48 -2.62
C ILE A 101 -15.19 7.33 -3.26
N GLY A 102 -14.82 8.33 -4.07
CA GLY A 102 -15.75 9.33 -4.55
C GLY A 102 -16.33 10.12 -3.38
N LYS A 103 -17.65 9.99 -3.18
CA LYS A 103 -18.40 10.59 -2.07
C LYS A 103 -18.89 9.57 -1.05
N GLN A 104 -18.44 8.31 -1.14
CA GLN A 104 -18.95 7.20 -0.34
C GLN A 104 -17.88 6.70 0.64
N ASP A 105 -18.19 6.78 1.93
CA ASP A 105 -17.47 6.04 2.95
C ASP A 105 -17.87 4.56 2.88
N ARG A 106 -16.90 3.70 2.60
CA ARG A 106 -17.07 2.24 2.63
C ARG A 106 -16.47 1.68 3.91
N PRO A 107 -17.09 0.70 4.59
CA PRO A 107 -16.48 0.04 5.72
C PRO A 107 -15.13 -0.57 5.35
N TRP A 108 -14.10 -0.28 6.15
CA TRP A 108 -12.74 -0.74 5.89
C TRP A 108 -11.94 -0.85 7.18
N SER A 109 -10.99 -1.77 7.28
CA SER A 109 -9.99 -1.72 8.35
C SER A 109 -8.74 -2.47 7.93
N ASP A 110 -7.60 -1.78 7.83
CA ASP A 110 -6.33 -2.42 7.45
C ASP A 110 -6.00 -3.60 8.36
N ALA A 111 -6.14 -3.42 9.68
CA ALA A 111 -5.90 -4.49 10.65
C ALA A 111 -6.93 -5.64 10.57
N GLY A 112 -8.17 -5.36 10.13
CA GLY A 112 -9.19 -6.40 9.93
C GLY A 112 -8.86 -7.23 8.69
N VAL A 113 -8.68 -6.55 7.55
CA VAL A 113 -8.32 -7.17 6.28
C VAL A 113 -7.00 -7.93 6.37
N ALA A 114 -6.00 -7.38 7.06
CA ALA A 114 -4.73 -8.05 7.29
C ALA A 114 -4.91 -9.41 8.00
N ARG A 115 -5.73 -9.46 9.06
CA ARG A 115 -6.04 -10.72 9.77
C ARG A 115 -6.78 -11.71 8.86
N GLU A 116 -7.80 -11.25 8.15
CA GLU A 116 -8.55 -12.10 7.22
C GLU A 116 -7.67 -12.69 6.11
N GLU A 117 -6.81 -11.89 5.48
CA GLU A 117 -5.98 -12.36 4.37
C GLU A 117 -4.82 -13.24 4.84
N ILE A 118 -4.23 -12.98 6.01
CA ILE A 118 -3.17 -13.84 6.54
C ILE A 118 -3.72 -15.19 7.02
N ASP A 119 -4.93 -15.23 7.60
CA ASP A 119 -5.57 -16.47 8.03
C ASP A 119 -5.87 -17.40 6.85
N LYS A 120 -6.23 -16.85 5.68
CA LYS A 120 -6.41 -17.63 4.44
C LYS A 120 -5.13 -18.29 3.92
N LEU A 121 -3.97 -17.81 4.35
CA LEU A 121 -2.66 -18.37 3.95
C LEU A 121 -2.11 -19.38 4.96
N ARG A 122 -2.75 -19.50 6.14
CA ARG A 122 -2.37 -20.53 7.10
C ARG A 122 -2.76 -21.90 6.54
N PRO A 123 -1.85 -22.88 6.55
CA PRO A 123 -2.23 -24.26 6.27
C PRO A 123 -3.36 -24.67 7.21
N ILE A 124 -4.34 -25.41 6.71
CA ILE A 124 -5.28 -26.12 7.58
C ILE A 124 -4.43 -27.12 8.37
N MET A 125 -4.33 -26.90 9.68
CA MET A 125 -3.68 -27.84 10.61
C MET A 125 -4.49 -29.12 10.72
#